data_AF-R7V5H4-F1
#
_entry.id   AF-R7V5H4-F1
#
_cell.length_a   1.000
_cell.length_b   1.000
_cell.length_c   1.000
_cell.angle_alpha   90.00
_cell.angle_beta   90.00
_cell.angle_gamma   90.00
#
_symmetry.space_group_name_H-M   'P 1'
#
loop_
_entity.id
_entity.type
_entity.pdbx_description
1 polymer ?
#
loop_
_entity_poly.entity_id
_entity_poly.type
_entity_poly.pdbx_seq_one_letter_code
_entity_poly.pdbx_strand_id
1 'polypeptide(L)'
;LQRNAAIRFKAKDRFTEDGVPMGPASCHFAPLAPYVVTPIGAGMIQNEHKQCYVTALFCLAEKNLQYIDGMMAPMCLTFFRTMEQNSDQLVSDLRTGRLFEGLEVDDDVRRTVNEHLKADPRRADEVQKEFHKGSESLASRLWPCLRIVSMTTTGEFEVTARLLRASFLKEVFIMCAAHGATEANCGVVPDASKDSVAETPKYAFSHSTTFFEFIPEENIGEENPKTLFLDQLEKGQSYELVVTNSNGFYRYRLGDVIRVIGYFNQDPLYEFMYRSGQLLSVKGEKTSSVDFYEALRSSEREW
;
A
#
# COMPACT_ATOMS: atom_id res chain seq x y z
N LEU A 1 -18.04 11.45 -13.92
CA LEU A 1 -17.94 9.98 -13.72
C LEU A 1 -16.63 9.72 -13.03
N GLN A 2 -16.69 9.25 -11.79
CA GLN A 2 -15.54 8.89 -10.98
C GLN A 2 -14.92 7.64 -11.61
N ARG A 3 -13.66 7.70 -12.09
CA ARG A 3 -12.96 6.56 -12.72
C ARG A 3 -11.79 6.06 -11.89
N ASN A 4 -11.77 6.47 -10.62
CA ASN A 4 -10.70 6.18 -9.68
C ASN A 4 -11.29 5.36 -8.54
N ALA A 5 -10.56 4.37 -8.04
CA ALA A 5 -10.89 3.67 -6.81
C ALA A 5 -9.81 3.94 -5.78
N ALA A 6 -10.18 3.86 -4.50
CA ALA A 6 -9.23 3.86 -3.41
C ALA A 6 -9.58 2.72 -2.45
N ILE A 7 -8.59 1.90 -2.13
CA ILE A 7 -8.71 0.83 -1.14
C ILE A 7 -8.37 1.47 0.21
N ARG A 8 -9.40 1.75 1.01
CA ARG A 8 -9.29 2.44 2.31
C ARG A 8 -10.23 1.80 3.31
N PHE A 9 -9.90 1.92 4.60
CA PHE A 9 -10.66 1.34 5.71
C PHE A 9 -10.90 2.39 6.78
N LYS A 10 -12.03 2.29 7.48
CA LYS A 10 -12.26 3.11 8.66
C LYS A 10 -11.43 2.56 9.82
N ALA A 11 -10.54 3.36 10.39
CA ALA A 11 -9.91 2.98 11.65
C ALA A 11 -10.94 2.90 12.77
N LYS A 12 -10.69 2.03 13.76
CA LYS A 12 -11.39 2.11 15.03
C LYS A 12 -11.05 3.43 15.70
N ASP A 13 -12.07 4.19 16.09
CA ASP A 13 -11.87 5.43 16.84
C ASP A 13 -11.16 5.11 18.16
N ARG A 14 -10.01 5.74 18.40
CA ARG A 14 -9.26 5.65 19.65
C ARG A 14 -8.91 7.05 20.09
N PHE A 15 -8.89 7.26 21.40
CA PHE A 15 -8.57 8.54 22.01
C PHE A 15 -7.61 8.32 23.16
N THR A 16 -6.74 9.29 23.44
CA THR A 16 -5.97 9.33 24.68
C THR A 16 -6.90 9.55 25.87
N GLU A 17 -6.40 9.41 27.10
CA GLU A 17 -7.16 9.76 28.31
C GLU A 17 -7.66 11.21 28.29
N ASP A 18 -6.87 12.12 27.70
CA ASP A 18 -7.21 13.53 27.52
C ASP A 18 -8.07 13.83 26.27
N GLY A 19 -8.53 12.79 25.55
CA GLY A 19 -9.45 12.94 24.41
C GLY A 19 -8.79 13.26 23.07
N VAL A 20 -7.47 13.12 22.93
CA VAL A 20 -6.77 13.34 21.64
C VAL A 20 -6.98 12.12 20.73
N PRO A 21 -7.46 12.30 19.48
CA PRO A 21 -7.63 11.19 18.54
C PRO A 21 -6.32 10.46 18.27
N MET A 22 -6.39 9.13 18.21
CA MET A 22 -5.28 8.25 17.88
C MET A 22 -5.71 7.24 16.82
N GLY A 23 -4.82 6.94 15.90
CA GLY A 23 -5.02 5.86 14.94
C GLY A 23 -3.93 5.81 13.89
N PRO A 24 -4.00 4.83 12.97
CA PRO A 24 -3.05 4.73 11.88
C PRO A 24 -3.05 5.99 11.02
N ALA A 25 -1.86 6.45 10.65
CA ALA A 25 -1.64 7.54 9.69
C ALA A 25 -2.45 7.35 8.39
N SER A 26 -2.52 6.12 7.90
CA SER A 26 -3.23 5.76 6.66
C SER A 26 -4.71 6.14 6.64
N CYS A 27 -5.36 6.17 7.79
CA CYS A 27 -6.77 6.53 7.93
C CYS A 27 -6.98 8.05 8.00
N HIS A 28 -5.95 8.80 8.38
CA HIS A 28 -5.99 10.25 8.55
C HIS A 28 -5.53 11.00 7.29
N PHE A 29 -4.52 10.48 6.58
CA PHE A 29 -3.96 11.13 5.39
C PHE A 29 -4.78 10.95 4.11
N ALA A 30 -5.65 9.94 4.05
CA ALA A 30 -6.35 9.59 2.82
C ALA A 30 -7.78 9.09 3.06
N PRO A 31 -8.69 9.94 3.57
CA PRO A 31 -10.12 9.62 3.54
C PRO A 31 -10.56 9.37 2.09
N LEU A 32 -11.66 8.62 1.90
CA LEU A 32 -12.23 8.41 0.56
C LEU A 32 -12.50 9.77 -0.09
N ALA A 33 -11.72 10.08 -1.11
CA ALA A 33 -11.83 11.36 -1.80
C ALA A 33 -13.15 11.41 -2.58
N PRO A 34 -13.79 12.59 -2.73
CA PRO A 34 -15.10 12.71 -3.38
C PRO A 34 -15.11 12.37 -4.87
N TYR A 35 -13.97 11.98 -5.45
CA TYR A 35 -13.84 11.57 -6.85
C TYR A 35 -13.61 10.06 -7.04
N VAL A 36 -13.66 9.25 -5.97
CA VAL A 36 -13.54 7.79 -6.07
C VAL A 36 -14.90 7.13 -6.26
N VAL A 37 -14.94 5.96 -6.91
CA VAL A 37 -16.17 5.23 -7.26
C VAL A 37 -16.99 4.80 -6.05
N THR A 38 -16.35 4.57 -4.90
CA THR A 38 -17.02 4.19 -3.66
C THR A 38 -17.57 5.44 -2.98
N PRO A 39 -18.89 5.55 -2.77
CA PRO A 39 -19.47 6.65 -1.99
C PRO A 39 -18.86 6.71 -0.58
N ILE A 40 -18.62 7.91 -0.07
CA ILE A 40 -17.96 8.11 1.24
C ILE A 40 -18.65 7.29 2.33
N GLY A 41 -19.98 7.40 2.46
CA GLY A 41 -20.75 6.66 3.46
C GLY A 41 -20.75 5.14 3.27
N ALA A 42 -20.58 4.64 2.05
CA ALA A 42 -20.50 3.21 1.76
C ALA A 42 -19.16 2.61 2.21
N GLY A 43 -18.10 3.41 2.23
CA GLY A 43 -16.76 2.97 2.59
C GLY A 43 -16.36 3.24 4.05
N MET A 44 -17.32 3.45 4.94
CA MET A 44 -17.07 3.70 6.38
C MET A 44 -17.11 2.42 7.22
N ILE A 45 -16.50 1.33 6.74
CA ILE A 45 -16.52 0.02 7.42
C ILE A 45 -15.16 -0.25 8.11
N GLN A 46 -15.20 -0.72 9.36
CA GLN A 46 -13.99 -1.02 10.15
C GLN A 46 -13.34 -2.36 9.79
N ASN A 47 -14.14 -3.36 9.40
CA ASN A 47 -13.63 -4.67 9.01
C ASN A 47 -13.06 -4.64 7.58
N GLU A 48 -11.80 -5.03 7.44
CA GLU A 48 -11.07 -4.97 6.16
C GLU A 48 -11.77 -5.76 5.04
N HIS A 49 -12.16 -7.01 5.29
CA HIS A 49 -12.80 -7.84 4.27
C HIS A 49 -14.16 -7.30 3.83
N LYS A 50 -14.98 -6.83 4.78
CA LYS A 50 -16.29 -6.23 4.48
C LYS A 50 -16.16 -4.93 3.68
N GLN A 51 -15.18 -4.11 4.02
CA GLN A 51 -14.86 -2.89 3.27
C GLN A 51 -14.32 -3.19 1.87
N CYS A 52 -13.44 -4.18 1.73
CA CYS A 52 -12.96 -4.65 0.43
C CYS A 52 -14.12 -5.15 -0.44
N TYR A 53 -15.07 -5.88 0.14
CA TYR A 53 -16.27 -6.35 -0.54
C TYR A 53 -17.10 -5.18 -1.08
N VAL A 54 -17.43 -4.19 -0.23
CA VAL A 54 -18.22 -3.03 -0.65
C VAL A 54 -17.47 -2.19 -1.69
N THR A 55 -16.18 -1.97 -1.50
CA THR A 55 -15.33 -1.27 -2.49
C THR A 55 -15.32 -2.02 -3.82
N ALA A 56 -15.25 -3.35 -3.79
CA ALA A 56 -15.25 -4.18 -4.99
C ALA A 56 -16.55 -4.04 -5.78
N LEU A 57 -17.71 -3.97 -5.12
CA LEU A 57 -18.99 -3.75 -5.81
C LEU A 57 -18.97 -2.49 -6.67
N PHE A 58 -18.54 -1.36 -6.10
CA PHE A 58 -18.47 -0.10 -6.83
C PHE A 58 -17.40 -0.10 -7.93
N CYS A 59 -16.24 -0.72 -7.68
CA CYS A 59 -15.24 -0.92 -8.72
C CYS A 59 -15.78 -1.78 -9.87
N LEU A 60 -16.46 -2.89 -9.59
CA LEU A 60 -17.02 -3.78 -10.61
C LEU A 60 -18.15 -3.11 -11.42
N ALA A 61 -18.96 -2.27 -10.78
CA ALA A 61 -19.99 -1.47 -11.44
C ALA A 61 -19.40 -0.46 -12.44
N GLU A 62 -18.23 0.12 -12.18
CA GLU A 62 -17.56 1.03 -13.11
C GLU A 62 -16.63 0.28 -14.08
N LYS A 63 -17.15 0.00 -15.28
CA LYS A 63 -16.39 -0.67 -16.35
C LYS A 63 -15.15 0.10 -16.81
N ASN A 64 -15.20 1.43 -16.78
CA ASN A 64 -14.12 2.29 -17.27
C ASN A 64 -13.21 2.79 -16.13
N LEU A 65 -13.02 1.98 -15.09
CA LEU A 65 -12.05 2.26 -14.03
C LEU A 65 -10.65 2.43 -14.65
N GLN A 66 -9.95 3.51 -14.27
CA GLN A 66 -8.67 3.90 -14.86
C GLN A 66 -7.50 3.82 -13.87
N TYR A 67 -7.79 4.02 -12.59
CA TYR A 67 -6.78 4.09 -11.54
C TYR A 67 -7.30 3.46 -10.24
N ILE A 68 -6.44 2.69 -9.57
CA ILE A 68 -6.69 2.18 -8.21
C ILE A 68 -5.57 2.69 -7.31
N ASP A 69 -5.94 3.43 -6.28
CA ASP A 69 -5.06 3.77 -5.17
C ASP A 69 -5.16 2.68 -4.09
N GLY A 70 -4.19 1.77 -4.10
CA GLY A 70 -4.12 0.64 -3.20
C GLY A 70 -3.37 0.89 -1.89
N MET A 71 -2.66 2.01 -1.78
CA MET A 71 -1.76 2.37 -0.68
C MET A 71 -0.61 1.39 -0.42
N MET A 72 -0.89 0.13 -0.08
CA MET A 72 0.10 -0.91 0.25
C MET A 72 -0.22 -2.21 -0.49
N ALA A 73 0.81 -2.95 -0.92
CA ALA A 73 0.61 -4.20 -1.64
C ALA A 73 -0.27 -5.23 -0.88
N PRO A 74 -0.16 -5.43 0.45
CA PRO A 74 -1.06 -6.32 1.18
C PRO A 74 -2.54 -5.93 1.08
N MET A 75 -2.87 -4.63 1.14
CA MET A 75 -4.25 -4.15 1.01
C MET A 75 -4.82 -4.46 -0.38
N CYS A 76 -4.01 -4.25 -1.44
CA CYS A 76 -4.36 -4.68 -2.79
C CYS A 76 -4.61 -6.20 -2.85
N LEU A 77 -3.75 -7.01 -2.23
CA LEU A 77 -3.90 -8.46 -2.24
C LEU A 77 -5.18 -8.88 -1.54
N THR A 78 -5.49 -8.34 -0.36
CA THR A 78 -6.75 -8.59 0.34
C THR A 78 -7.94 -8.23 -0.55
N PHE A 79 -7.89 -7.08 -1.22
CA PHE A 79 -8.95 -6.63 -2.13
C PHE A 79 -9.19 -7.60 -3.28
N PHE A 80 -8.14 -8.00 -4.01
CA PHE A 80 -8.27 -8.94 -5.13
C PHE A 80 -8.70 -10.35 -4.69
N ARG A 81 -8.16 -10.85 -3.57
CA ARG A 81 -8.60 -12.14 -2.99
C ARG A 81 -10.05 -12.11 -2.52
N THR A 82 -10.47 -11.01 -1.90
CA THR A 82 -11.88 -10.83 -1.47
C THR A 82 -12.81 -10.89 -2.68
N MET A 83 -12.42 -10.30 -3.82
CA MET A 83 -13.18 -10.40 -5.05
C MET A 83 -13.28 -11.84 -5.58
N GLU A 84 -12.16 -12.56 -5.61
CA GLU A 84 -12.12 -13.94 -6.09
C GLU A 84 -12.99 -14.86 -5.21
N GLN A 85 -12.83 -14.76 -3.89
CA GLN A 85 -13.52 -15.58 -2.89
C GLN A 85 -15.03 -15.33 -2.83
N ASN A 86 -15.49 -14.12 -3.15
CA ASN A 86 -16.90 -13.73 -3.07
C ASN A 86 -17.51 -13.43 -4.45
N SER A 87 -16.90 -13.94 -5.52
CA SER A 87 -17.26 -13.63 -6.91
C SER A 87 -18.76 -13.85 -7.20
N ASP A 88 -19.34 -14.97 -6.78
CA ASP A 88 -20.76 -15.27 -6.99
C ASP A 88 -21.68 -14.27 -6.30
N GLN A 89 -21.37 -13.91 -5.05
CA GLN A 89 -22.19 -12.97 -4.28
C GLN A 89 -22.04 -11.54 -4.83
N LEU A 90 -20.83 -11.13 -5.20
CA LEU A 90 -20.57 -9.83 -5.84
C LEU A 90 -21.33 -9.70 -7.17
N VAL A 91 -21.36 -10.75 -7.98
CA VAL A 91 -22.14 -10.81 -9.23
C VAL A 91 -23.64 -10.71 -8.94
N SER A 92 -24.13 -11.41 -7.93
CA SER A 92 -25.55 -11.36 -7.53
C SER A 92 -25.97 -9.96 -7.06
N ASP A 93 -25.16 -9.33 -6.21
CA ASP A 93 -25.41 -7.99 -5.69
C ASP A 93 -25.36 -6.94 -6.82
N LEU A 94 -24.42 -7.07 -7.75
CA LEU A 94 -24.34 -6.21 -8.93
C LEU A 94 -25.55 -6.38 -9.87
N ARG A 95 -26.02 -7.63 -10.03
CA ARG A 95 -27.21 -7.95 -10.85
C ARG A 95 -28.48 -7.36 -10.26
N THR A 96 -28.63 -7.45 -8.93
CA THR A 96 -29.85 -7.00 -8.22
C THR A 96 -29.81 -5.53 -7.82
N GLY A 97 -28.62 -4.92 -7.80
CA GLY A 97 -28.42 -3.56 -7.30
C GLY A 97 -28.61 -3.45 -5.79
N ARG A 98 -28.42 -4.55 -5.04
CA ARG A 98 -28.63 -4.58 -3.60
C ARG A 98 -27.50 -5.34 -2.92
N LEU A 99 -27.08 -4.80 -1.78
CA LEU A 99 -26.07 -5.43 -0.93
C LEU A 99 -26.63 -6.70 -0.30
N PHE A 100 -25.85 -7.78 -0.33
CA PHE A 100 -26.17 -9.04 0.34
C PHE A 100 -26.58 -8.83 1.80
N GLU A 101 -27.74 -9.37 2.20
CA GLU A 101 -28.29 -9.20 3.56
C GLU A 101 -27.41 -9.85 4.64
N GLY A 102 -26.70 -10.94 4.31
CA GLY A 102 -25.79 -11.58 5.25
C GLY A 102 -24.47 -10.84 5.48
N LEU A 103 -24.18 -9.75 4.74
CA LEU A 103 -23.00 -8.92 4.99
C LEU A 103 -23.26 -7.98 6.17
N GLU A 104 -22.83 -8.37 7.36
CA GLU A 104 -22.99 -7.56 8.58
C GLU A 104 -22.23 -6.21 8.51
N VAL A 105 -22.93 -5.13 8.17
CA VAL A 105 -22.45 -3.75 8.14
C VAL A 105 -23.48 -2.83 8.81
N ASP A 106 -23.07 -1.64 9.22
CA ASP A 106 -23.97 -0.66 9.83
C ASP A 106 -25.13 -0.27 8.88
N ASP A 107 -26.31 0.01 9.43
CA ASP A 107 -27.51 0.33 8.66
C ASP A 107 -27.32 1.53 7.72
N ASP A 108 -26.58 2.55 8.18
CA ASP A 108 -26.27 3.73 7.37
C ASP A 108 -25.38 3.40 6.16
N VAL A 109 -24.43 2.48 6.34
CA VAL A 109 -23.58 1.98 5.26
C VAL A 109 -24.44 1.22 4.26
N ARG A 110 -25.25 0.26 4.73
CA ARG A 110 -26.14 -0.54 3.87
C ARG A 110 -27.10 0.34 3.08
N ARG A 111 -27.72 1.33 3.74
CA ARG A 111 -28.59 2.32 3.10
C ARG A 111 -27.84 3.07 2.00
N THR A 112 -26.65 3.59 2.31
CA THR A 112 -25.83 4.32 1.32
C THR A 112 -25.46 3.44 0.13
N VAL A 113 -25.08 2.18 0.36
CA VAL A 113 -24.75 1.22 -0.71
C VAL A 113 -25.97 1.00 -1.61
N ASN A 114 -27.12 0.67 -1.04
CA ASN A 114 -28.35 0.38 -1.79
C ASN A 114 -28.93 1.60 -2.52
N GLU A 115 -28.66 2.82 -2.05
CA GLU A 115 -29.04 4.06 -2.72
C GLU A 115 -28.19 4.33 -3.98
N HIS A 116 -26.90 3.96 -3.96
CA HIS A 116 -25.95 4.30 -5.01
C HIS A 116 -25.67 3.15 -5.98
N LEU A 117 -25.80 1.90 -5.54
CA LEU A 117 -25.61 0.72 -6.38
C LEU A 117 -26.84 0.53 -7.26
N LYS A 118 -26.63 0.50 -8.58
CA LYS A 118 -27.68 0.28 -9.57
C LYS A 118 -27.63 -1.14 -10.08
N ALA A 119 -28.80 -1.76 -10.24
CA ALA A 119 -28.90 -3.07 -10.85
C ALA A 119 -28.36 -3.02 -12.28
N ASP A 120 -27.34 -3.82 -12.57
CA ASP A 120 -26.77 -3.96 -13.90
C ASP A 120 -26.53 -5.44 -14.22
N PRO A 121 -27.58 -6.17 -14.64
CA PRO A 121 -27.46 -7.58 -15.03
C PRO A 121 -26.46 -7.81 -16.15
N ARG A 122 -26.35 -6.87 -17.10
CA ARG A 122 -25.42 -6.98 -18.22
C ARG A 122 -23.98 -6.94 -17.72
N ARG A 123 -23.66 -5.98 -16.84
CA ARG A 123 -22.32 -5.91 -16.25
C ARG A 123 -22.03 -7.11 -15.36
N ALA A 124 -23.02 -7.59 -14.60
CA ALA A 124 -22.89 -8.80 -13.80
C ALA A 124 -22.51 -10.02 -14.64
N ASP A 125 -23.14 -10.22 -15.80
CA ASP A 125 -22.82 -11.33 -16.70
C ASP A 125 -21.40 -11.20 -17.30
N GLU A 126 -20.99 -9.98 -17.65
CA GLU A 126 -19.61 -9.71 -18.09
C GLU A 126 -18.59 -10.07 -16.99
N VAL A 127 -18.81 -9.59 -15.77
CA VAL A 127 -17.94 -9.83 -14.62
C VAL A 127 -17.88 -11.32 -14.27
N GLN A 128 -19.02 -12.01 -14.26
CA GLN A 128 -19.10 -13.44 -13.98
C GLN A 128 -18.28 -14.26 -14.99
N LYS A 129 -18.37 -13.90 -16.27
CA LYS A 129 -17.58 -14.56 -17.33
C LYS A 129 -16.08 -14.40 -17.10
N GLU A 130 -15.62 -13.25 -16.61
CA GLU A 130 -14.19 -13.00 -16.37
C GLU A 130 -13.66 -13.69 -15.12
N PHE A 131 -14.47 -13.84 -14.07
CA PHE A 131 -14.11 -14.61 -12.87
C PHE A 131 -13.89 -16.11 -13.17
N HIS A 132 -14.74 -16.72 -14.02
CA HIS A 132 -14.59 -18.13 -14.40
C HIS A 132 -13.28 -18.48 -15.13
N LYS A 133 -12.55 -17.48 -15.63
CA LYS A 133 -11.25 -17.67 -16.31
C LYS A 133 -10.06 -17.71 -15.35
N GLY A 134 -10.29 -17.52 -14.04
CA GLY A 134 -9.23 -17.49 -13.02
C GLY A 134 -8.58 -16.12 -12.83
N SER A 135 -7.62 -16.03 -11.90
CA SER A 135 -7.06 -14.75 -11.42
C SER A 135 -5.98 -14.13 -12.29
N GLU A 136 -5.34 -14.88 -13.18
CA GLU A 136 -4.26 -14.37 -14.03
C GLU A 136 -4.75 -13.19 -14.88
N SER A 137 -4.16 -11.99 -14.78
CA SER A 137 -4.59 -10.77 -15.49
C SER A 137 -6.05 -10.36 -15.26
N LEU A 138 -6.67 -10.78 -14.15
CA LEU A 138 -8.07 -10.51 -13.86
C LEU A 138 -8.41 -9.01 -13.90
N ALA A 139 -7.52 -8.15 -13.42
CA ALA A 139 -7.79 -6.70 -13.37
C ALA A 139 -7.94 -6.06 -14.76
N SER A 140 -7.08 -6.41 -15.73
CA SER A 140 -7.17 -5.86 -17.10
C SER A 140 -8.40 -6.39 -17.84
N ARG A 141 -8.84 -7.61 -17.54
CA ARG A 141 -10.08 -8.19 -18.10
C ARG A 141 -11.35 -7.57 -17.52
N LEU A 142 -11.38 -7.35 -16.20
CA LEU A 142 -12.51 -6.69 -15.54
C LEU A 142 -12.60 -5.22 -15.96
N TRP A 143 -11.46 -4.53 -16.07
CA TRP A 143 -11.36 -3.11 -16.37
C TRP A 143 -10.40 -2.82 -17.53
N PRO A 144 -10.89 -2.82 -18.78
CA PRO A 144 -10.07 -2.58 -19.97
C PRO A 144 -9.38 -1.21 -20.00
N CYS A 145 -9.92 -0.23 -19.27
CA CYS A 145 -9.38 1.12 -19.14
C CYS A 145 -8.40 1.28 -17.98
N LEU A 146 -8.20 0.25 -17.13
CA LEU A 146 -7.29 0.34 -15.99
C LEU A 146 -5.86 0.49 -16.52
N ARG A 147 -5.17 1.53 -16.06
CA ARG A 147 -3.79 1.82 -16.47
C ARG A 147 -2.83 1.67 -15.32
N ILE A 148 -3.19 2.17 -14.14
CA ILE A 148 -2.27 2.28 -13.02
C ILE A 148 -2.92 1.73 -11.75
N VAL A 149 -2.18 0.91 -11.00
CA VAL A 149 -2.43 0.64 -9.58
C VAL A 149 -1.29 1.23 -8.77
N SER A 150 -1.59 2.21 -7.92
CA SER A 150 -0.62 2.79 -7.01
C SER A 150 -0.56 1.99 -5.72
N MET A 151 0.63 1.57 -5.30
CA MET A 151 0.86 0.90 -4.01
C MET A 151 2.35 0.96 -3.62
N THR A 152 2.65 0.88 -2.32
CA THR A 152 4.02 0.65 -1.85
C THR A 152 4.46 -0.77 -2.19
N THR A 153 5.61 -0.89 -2.86
CA THR A 153 6.17 -2.16 -3.36
C THR A 153 7.54 -2.52 -2.78
N THR A 154 8.15 -1.65 -1.98
CA THR A 154 9.50 -1.83 -1.42
C THR A 154 9.48 -2.45 -0.02
N GLY A 155 10.64 -2.94 0.41
CA GLY A 155 10.81 -3.58 1.72
C GLY A 155 10.00 -4.87 1.84
N GLU A 156 9.33 -5.06 2.98
CA GLU A 156 8.52 -6.26 3.27
C GLU A 156 7.35 -6.46 2.28
N PHE A 157 6.98 -5.43 1.52
CA PHE A 157 5.88 -5.49 0.56
C PHE A 157 6.26 -6.05 -0.81
N GLU A 158 7.56 -6.20 -1.10
CA GLU A 158 8.07 -6.63 -2.41
C GLU A 158 7.54 -8.01 -2.81
N VAL A 159 7.53 -8.96 -1.86
CA VAL A 159 7.01 -10.32 -2.09
C VAL A 159 5.54 -10.27 -2.49
N THR A 160 4.75 -9.43 -1.81
CA THR A 160 3.32 -9.29 -2.09
C THR A 160 3.07 -8.57 -3.42
N ALA A 161 3.86 -7.54 -3.73
CA ALA A 161 3.78 -6.83 -5.00
C ALA A 161 4.10 -7.75 -6.20
N ARG A 162 5.12 -8.61 -6.07
CA ARG A 162 5.43 -9.64 -7.07
C ARG A 162 4.31 -10.67 -7.24
N LEU A 163 3.70 -11.11 -6.14
CA LEU A 163 2.55 -12.03 -6.19
C LEU A 163 1.38 -11.39 -6.94
N LEU A 164 1.06 -10.13 -6.65
CA LEU A 164 0.02 -9.36 -7.34
C LEU A 164 0.31 -9.20 -8.84
N ARG A 165 1.57 -8.88 -9.19
CA ARG A 165 2.04 -8.82 -10.58
C ARG A 165 1.83 -10.16 -11.30
N ALA A 166 2.22 -11.27 -10.70
CA ALA A 166 2.14 -12.59 -11.32
C ALA A 166 0.69 -13.10 -11.48
N SER A 167 -0.22 -12.64 -10.61
CA SER A 167 -1.63 -13.04 -10.60
C SER A 167 -2.52 -11.98 -11.23
N PHE A 168 -3.07 -11.07 -10.44
CA PHE A 168 -4.16 -10.18 -10.85
C PHE A 168 -3.74 -9.03 -11.78
N LEU A 169 -2.50 -8.55 -11.66
CA LEU A 169 -2.05 -7.27 -12.23
C LEU A 169 -1.05 -7.42 -13.39
N LYS A 170 -0.94 -8.58 -14.03
CA LYS A 170 0.09 -8.90 -15.04
C LYS A 170 0.39 -7.78 -16.04
N GLU A 171 -0.65 -7.18 -16.63
CA GLU A 171 -0.54 -6.15 -17.67
C GLU A 171 -0.72 -4.71 -17.16
N VAL A 172 -0.97 -4.52 -15.86
CA VAL A 172 -1.29 -3.20 -15.29
C VAL A 172 -0.04 -2.53 -14.78
N PHE A 173 0.16 -1.24 -15.04
CA PHE A 173 1.31 -0.51 -14.52
C PHE A 173 1.21 -0.38 -12.99
N ILE A 174 2.22 -0.83 -12.26
CA ILE A 174 2.28 -0.70 -10.80
C ILE A 174 3.20 0.47 -10.45
N MET A 175 2.69 1.41 -9.68
CA MET A 175 3.40 2.64 -9.31
C MET A 175 3.56 2.75 -7.80
N CYS A 176 4.80 2.83 -7.32
CA CYS A 176 5.12 3.28 -5.98
C CYS A 176 5.44 4.78 -6.05
N ALA A 177 4.73 5.60 -5.28
CA ALA A 177 4.83 7.05 -5.39
C ALA A 177 5.78 7.67 -4.35
N ALA A 178 5.82 7.10 -3.14
CA ALA A 178 6.50 7.71 -2.00
C ALA A 178 6.99 6.67 -0.99
N HIS A 179 8.02 7.07 -0.25
CA HIS A 179 8.50 6.44 0.96
C HIS A 179 8.13 7.34 2.14
N GLY A 180 7.34 6.81 3.07
CA GLY A 180 6.89 7.57 4.23
C GLY A 180 6.59 6.68 5.43
N ALA A 181 6.64 7.30 6.60
CA ALA A 181 6.32 6.73 7.89
C ALA A 181 5.32 7.66 8.61
N THR A 182 4.80 7.22 9.77
CA THR A 182 3.89 8.06 10.58
C THR A 182 4.59 9.34 11.05
N GLU A 183 5.89 9.25 11.30
CA GLU A 183 6.75 10.30 11.81
C GLU A 183 7.20 11.28 10.72
N ALA A 184 7.30 10.85 9.46
CA ALA A 184 7.83 11.67 8.38
C ALA A 184 7.45 11.18 6.98
N ASN A 185 7.17 12.13 6.08
CA ASN A 185 7.27 11.88 4.65
C ASN A 185 8.76 11.92 4.25
N CYS A 186 9.32 10.78 3.86
CA CYS A 186 10.77 10.61 3.71
C CYS A 186 11.23 10.94 2.28
N GLY A 187 10.48 10.51 1.28
CA GLY A 187 10.86 10.76 -0.11
C GLY A 187 9.80 10.40 -1.13
N VAL A 188 10.01 10.86 -2.35
CA VAL A 188 9.12 10.66 -3.49
C VAL A 188 9.89 10.04 -4.64
N VAL A 189 9.21 9.28 -5.49
CA VAL A 189 9.81 8.73 -6.71
C VAL A 189 9.85 9.83 -7.77
N PRO A 190 11.04 10.33 -8.17
CA PRO A 190 11.14 11.44 -9.11
C PRO A 190 10.84 11.04 -10.56
N ASP A 191 11.05 9.77 -10.91
CA ASP A 191 10.69 9.20 -12.22
C ASP A 191 9.64 8.08 -12.03
N ALA A 192 8.36 8.46 -12.12
CA ALA A 192 7.24 7.52 -12.03
C ALA A 192 6.88 6.87 -13.37
N SER A 193 7.73 6.96 -14.40
CA SER A 193 7.51 6.30 -15.70
C SER A 193 7.89 4.82 -15.71
N LYS A 194 8.59 4.36 -14.66
CA LYS A 194 9.05 2.98 -14.50
C LYS A 194 8.11 2.18 -13.61
N ASP A 195 7.83 0.96 -14.04
CA ASP A 195 6.99 0.04 -13.28
C ASP A 195 7.74 -0.41 -12.02
N SER A 196 7.13 -0.19 -10.86
CA SER A 196 7.76 -0.35 -9.54
C SER A 196 7.94 -1.80 -9.09
N VAL A 197 7.54 -2.78 -9.92
CA VAL A 197 7.87 -4.20 -9.74
C VAL A 197 8.94 -4.65 -10.74
N ALA A 198 9.01 -4.03 -11.93
CA ALA A 198 10.03 -4.33 -12.92
C ALA A 198 11.38 -3.68 -12.60
N GLU A 199 11.37 -2.51 -11.96
CA GLU A 199 12.55 -1.80 -11.49
C GLU A 199 12.32 -1.36 -10.04
N THR A 200 13.34 -1.53 -9.19
CA THR A 200 13.29 -1.08 -7.79
C THR A 200 13.07 0.43 -7.73
N PRO A 201 12.05 0.92 -7.00
CA PRO A 201 11.81 2.33 -6.83
C PRO A 201 13.00 3.05 -6.19
N LYS A 202 13.32 4.21 -6.75
CA LYS A 202 14.36 5.13 -6.26
C LYS A 202 13.67 6.39 -5.75
N TYR A 203 14.06 6.85 -4.59
CA TYR A 203 13.43 7.96 -3.91
C TYR A 203 14.38 9.15 -3.82
N ALA A 204 13.87 10.35 -4.03
CA ALA A 204 14.52 11.61 -3.67
C ALA A 204 13.95 12.11 -2.33
N PHE A 205 14.75 12.75 -1.49
CA PHE A 205 14.30 13.18 -0.17
C PHE A 205 13.27 14.31 -0.25
N SER A 206 12.27 14.24 0.63
CA SER A 206 11.24 15.27 0.72
C SER A 206 11.62 16.34 1.75
N HIS A 207 12.21 17.44 1.29
CA HIS A 207 12.75 18.51 2.16
C HIS A 207 11.71 19.45 2.78
N SER A 208 10.42 19.28 2.48
CA SER A 208 9.39 20.28 2.84
C SER A 208 8.97 20.27 4.31
N THR A 209 9.06 19.13 5.00
CA THR A 209 8.46 18.94 6.34
C THR A 209 9.38 18.31 7.37
N THR A 210 10.54 17.81 6.94
CA THR A 210 11.42 17.00 7.77
C THR A 210 12.87 17.35 7.48
N PHE A 211 13.66 17.56 8.53
CA PHE A 211 15.10 17.63 8.46
C PHE A 211 15.68 16.22 8.68
N PHE A 212 16.61 15.81 7.82
CA PHE A 212 17.21 14.48 7.85
C PHE A 212 18.67 14.54 8.31
N GLU A 213 18.98 13.64 9.23
CA GLU A 213 20.33 13.24 9.61
C GLU A 213 20.51 11.75 9.28
N PHE A 214 21.76 11.32 9.14
CA PHE A 214 22.08 9.98 8.64
C PHE A 214 23.12 9.31 9.51
N ILE A 215 22.80 8.13 10.06
CA ILE A 215 23.77 7.31 10.80
C ILE A 215 24.38 6.30 9.82
N PRO A 216 25.71 6.28 9.59
CA PRO A 216 26.35 5.23 8.80
C PRO A 216 25.97 3.84 9.29
N GLU A 217 25.73 2.90 8.37
CA GLU A 217 25.20 1.57 8.68
C GLU A 217 26.05 0.80 9.72
N GLU A 218 27.37 0.98 9.69
CA GLU A 218 28.33 0.41 10.63
C GLU A 218 28.21 0.96 12.06
N ASN A 219 27.67 2.17 12.22
CA ASN A 219 27.56 2.89 13.49
C ASN A 219 26.16 2.78 14.12
N ILE A 220 25.20 2.11 13.46
CA ILE A 220 23.81 1.96 13.95
C ILE A 220 23.75 1.38 15.37
N GLY A 221 24.69 0.49 15.74
CA GLY A 221 24.74 -0.15 17.05
C GLY A 221 25.34 0.70 18.17
N GLU A 222 25.86 1.88 17.87
CA GLU A 222 26.46 2.76 18.87
C GLU A 222 25.38 3.45 19.74
N GLU A 223 25.74 3.78 20.98
CA GLU A 223 24.84 4.47 21.92
C GLU A 223 24.59 5.93 21.47
N ASN A 224 25.63 6.60 20.96
CA ASN A 224 25.57 7.98 20.49
C ASN A 224 26.27 8.12 19.14
N PRO A 225 25.71 7.53 18.06
CA PRO A 225 26.35 7.53 16.77
C PRO A 225 26.49 8.95 16.22
N LYS A 226 27.63 9.21 15.57
CA LYS A 226 27.80 10.43 14.82
C LYS A 226 26.90 10.40 13.59
N THR A 227 26.13 11.46 13.41
CA THR A 227 25.29 11.66 12.23
C THR A 227 26.02 12.47 11.16
N LEU A 228 25.61 12.24 9.93
CA LEU A 228 25.97 12.99 8.75
C LEU A 228 24.79 13.81 8.25
N PHE A 229 25.07 14.86 7.50
CA PHE A 229 24.09 15.62 6.74
C PHE A 229 23.98 15.12 5.29
N LEU A 230 22.97 15.61 4.59
CA LEU A 230 22.62 15.17 3.24
C LEU A 230 23.76 15.31 2.23
N ASP A 231 24.56 16.37 2.34
CA ASP A 231 25.70 16.66 1.45
C ASP A 231 26.92 15.77 1.71
N GLN A 232 26.92 15.03 2.82
CA GLN A 232 28.01 14.15 3.23
C GLN A 232 27.74 12.68 2.86
N LEU A 233 26.61 12.40 2.21
CA LEU A 233 26.26 11.04 1.82
C LEU A 233 27.07 10.58 0.62
N GLU A 234 27.45 9.32 0.62
CA GLU A 234 28.27 8.72 -0.44
C GLU A 234 27.49 7.66 -1.20
N LYS A 235 27.63 7.66 -2.53
CA LYS A 235 27.01 6.65 -3.39
C LYS A 235 27.54 5.26 -3.03
N GLY A 236 26.62 4.31 -2.91
CA GLY A 236 26.89 2.91 -2.56
C GLY A 236 26.85 2.65 -1.05
N GLN A 237 26.89 3.70 -0.22
CA GLN A 237 26.83 3.56 1.23
C GLN A 237 25.38 3.53 1.74
N SER A 238 25.21 2.86 2.87
CA SER A 238 23.92 2.72 3.54
C SER A 238 23.88 3.55 4.82
N TYR A 239 22.70 4.09 5.15
CA TYR A 239 22.50 4.94 6.31
C TYR A 239 21.14 4.69 6.95
N GLU A 240 21.06 4.74 8.28
CA GLU A 240 19.78 4.84 8.99
C GLU A 240 19.30 6.29 9.01
N LEU A 241 18.00 6.47 8.75
CA LEU A 241 17.34 7.77 8.78
C LEU A 241 17.09 8.24 10.21
N VAL A 242 17.49 9.49 10.47
CA VAL A 242 17.17 10.24 11.68
C VAL A 242 16.39 11.48 11.28
N VAL A 243 15.23 11.70 11.91
CA VAL A 243 14.30 12.75 11.52
C VAL A 243 14.12 13.80 12.61
N THR A 244 14.06 15.06 12.21
CA THR A 244 13.61 16.17 13.03
C THR A 244 12.47 16.91 12.32
N ASN A 245 11.36 17.18 12.99
CA ASN A 245 10.19 17.82 12.37
C ASN A 245 9.44 18.78 13.32
N SER A 246 8.45 19.49 12.77
CA SER A 246 7.62 20.46 13.51
C SER A 246 6.63 19.82 14.50
N ASN A 247 6.50 18.49 14.51
CA ASN A 247 5.56 17.76 15.35
C ASN A 247 6.21 17.26 16.66
N GLY A 248 7.44 17.70 16.96
CA GLY A 248 8.11 17.43 18.22
C GLY A 248 9.06 16.23 18.20
N PHE A 249 9.31 15.62 17.03
CA PHE A 249 10.40 14.66 16.88
C PHE A 249 11.72 15.41 16.68
N TYR A 250 12.70 15.16 17.56
CA TYR A 250 14.03 15.76 17.50
C TYR A 250 15.08 14.66 17.50
N ARG A 251 15.86 14.58 16.42
CA ARG A 251 16.85 13.51 16.18
C ARG A 251 16.26 12.11 16.42
N TYR A 252 15.02 11.91 16.00
CA TYR A 252 14.31 10.65 16.18
C TYR A 252 14.84 9.62 15.18
N ARG A 253 15.33 8.49 15.69
CA ARG A 253 15.78 7.37 14.86
C ARG A 253 14.58 6.64 14.26
N LEU A 254 14.42 6.76 12.95
CA LEU A 254 13.29 6.14 12.24
C LEU A 254 13.46 4.61 12.16
N GLY A 255 14.71 4.14 12.20
CA GLY A 255 15.08 2.74 12.03
C GLY A 255 15.13 2.28 10.58
N ASP A 256 14.63 3.07 9.64
CA ASP A 256 14.69 2.76 8.21
C ASP A 256 16.10 2.98 7.68
N VAL A 257 16.66 1.95 7.05
CA VAL A 257 17.99 1.97 6.43
C VAL A 257 17.82 2.10 4.92
N ILE A 258 18.52 3.07 4.36
CA ILE A 258 18.52 3.39 2.93
C ILE A 258 19.91 3.22 2.35
N ARG A 259 20.02 3.03 1.04
CA ARG A 259 21.29 3.05 0.31
C ARG A 259 21.27 4.14 -0.75
N VAL A 260 22.31 4.96 -0.79
CA VAL A 260 22.44 6.00 -1.82
C VAL A 260 22.89 5.37 -3.12
N ILE A 261 22.13 5.58 -4.19
CA ILE A 261 22.35 4.96 -5.51
C ILE A 261 22.76 5.96 -6.58
N GLY A 262 22.59 7.25 -6.31
CA GLY A 262 22.91 8.34 -7.23
C GLY A 262 22.41 9.66 -6.71
N TYR A 263 22.19 10.60 -7.64
CA TYR A 263 21.73 11.94 -7.33
C TYR A 263 20.75 12.40 -8.40
N PHE A 264 19.71 13.10 -7.96
CA PHE A 264 18.80 13.84 -8.82
C PHE A 264 19.07 15.33 -8.59
N ASN A 265 19.84 15.93 -9.51
CA ASN A 265 20.51 17.19 -9.27
C ASN A 265 21.45 17.11 -8.06
N GLN A 266 21.16 17.84 -6.99
CA GLN A 266 21.92 17.84 -5.73
C GLN A 266 21.32 16.92 -4.66
N ASP A 267 20.12 16.37 -4.90
CA ASP A 267 19.42 15.54 -3.94
C ASP A 267 19.85 14.06 -4.08
N PRO A 268 20.38 13.42 -3.02
CA PRO A 268 20.70 12.01 -3.06
C PRO A 268 19.48 11.16 -3.42
N LEU A 269 19.64 10.30 -4.42
CA LEU A 269 18.68 9.24 -4.70
C LEU A 269 19.02 8.04 -3.84
N TYR A 270 17.99 7.44 -3.25
CA TYR A 270 18.15 6.28 -2.40
C TYR A 270 17.16 5.15 -2.72
N GLU A 271 17.57 3.94 -2.39
CA GLU A 271 16.70 2.76 -2.32
C GLU A 271 16.47 2.42 -0.84
N PHE A 272 15.24 2.00 -0.52
CA PHE A 272 14.95 1.44 0.80
C PHE A 272 15.57 0.04 0.92
N MET A 273 16.27 -0.22 2.02
CA MET A 273 16.92 -1.52 2.25
C MET A 273 16.12 -2.36 3.24
N TYR A 274 16.06 -1.94 4.50
CA TYR A 274 15.43 -2.69 5.58
C TYR A 274 15.17 -1.77 6.78
N ARG A 275 14.49 -2.28 7.81
CA ARG A 275 14.34 -1.58 9.10
C ARG A 275 15.19 -2.25 10.18
N SER A 276 16.08 -1.50 10.84
CA SER A 276 17.11 -2.02 11.75
C SER A 276 16.56 -2.84 12.91
N GLY A 277 15.36 -2.54 13.39
CA GLY A 277 14.67 -3.29 14.45
C GLY A 277 13.84 -4.50 14.00
N GLN A 278 13.75 -4.76 12.69
CA GLN A 278 13.03 -5.92 12.12
C GLN A 278 13.98 -7.05 11.68
N LEU A 279 15.28 -6.90 11.94
CA LEU A 279 16.29 -7.91 11.64
C LEU A 279 16.47 -8.83 12.85
N LEU A 280 16.64 -10.13 12.58
CA LEU A 280 17.06 -11.08 13.60
C LEU A 280 18.59 -11.03 13.69
N SER A 281 19.12 -10.59 14.83
CA SER A 281 20.55 -10.46 15.08
C SER A 281 20.90 -10.97 16.48
N VAL A 282 21.83 -11.93 16.56
CA VAL A 282 22.32 -12.50 17.82
C VAL A 282 23.76 -12.02 18.11
N LYS A 283 24.60 -11.87 17.08
CA LYS A 283 25.99 -11.37 17.16
C LYS A 283 26.38 -10.40 16.03
N GLY A 284 25.45 -9.57 15.57
CA GLY A 284 25.72 -8.51 14.58
C GLY A 284 25.48 -8.94 13.13
N GLU A 285 25.22 -10.22 12.87
CA GLU A 285 24.60 -10.64 11.63
C GLU A 285 23.21 -10.00 11.49
N LYS A 286 22.90 -9.50 10.29
CA LYS A 286 21.62 -8.86 9.98
C LYS A 286 20.81 -9.82 9.11
N THR A 287 20.03 -10.69 9.75
CA THR A 287 19.15 -11.63 9.03
C THR A 287 17.82 -10.96 8.72
N SER A 288 17.52 -10.72 7.44
CA SER A 288 16.23 -10.17 7.03
C SER A 288 15.12 -11.22 7.12
N SER A 289 13.86 -10.77 7.07
CA SER A 289 12.71 -11.68 6.98
C SER A 289 12.75 -12.53 5.71
N VAL A 290 13.38 -12.05 4.63
CA VAL A 290 13.62 -12.81 3.40
C VAL A 290 14.64 -13.91 3.63
N ASP A 291 15.80 -13.59 4.21
CA ASP A 291 16.85 -14.58 4.52
C ASP A 291 16.30 -15.69 5.44
N PHE A 292 15.50 -15.30 6.43
CA PHE A 292 14.85 -16.24 7.33
C PHE A 292 13.86 -17.14 6.59
N TYR A 293 13.02 -16.59 5.71
CA TYR A 293 12.06 -17.37 4.94
C TYR A 293 12.73 -18.32 3.94
N GLU A 294 13.80 -17.88 3.28
CA GLU A 294 14.59 -18.72 2.37
C GLU A 294 15.29 -19.86 3.12
N ALA A 295 15.89 -19.58 4.27
CA ALA A 295 16.46 -20.61 5.14
C ALA A 295 15.40 -21.62 5.57
N LEU A 296 14.21 -21.17 5.99
CA LEU A 296 13.09 -22.04 6.39
C LEU A 296 12.63 -22.94 5.23
N ARG A 297 12.47 -22.38 4.02
CA ARG A 297 12.11 -23.15 2.81
C ARG A 297 13.19 -24.14 2.40
N SER A 298 14.46 -23.79 2.55
CA SER A 298 15.56 -24.73 2.29
C SER A 298 15.49 -25.91 3.25
N SER A 299 15.27 -25.65 4.54
CA SER A 299 15.13 -26.69 5.56
C SER A 299 13.90 -27.57 5.34
N GLU A 300 12.76 -27.01 4.90
CA GLU A 300 11.56 -27.80 4.55
C GLU A 300 11.82 -28.78 3.41
N ARG A 301 12.67 -28.44 2.44
CA ARG A 301 13.02 -29.31 1.31
C ARG A 301 14.03 -30.40 1.65
N GLU A 302 14.78 -30.22 2.73
CA GLU A 302 15.77 -31.19 3.22
C GLU A 302 15.18 -32.19 4.23
N TRP A 303 13.93 -31.97 4.67
CA TRP A 303 13.13 -32.88 5.51
C TRP A 303 12.25 -33.80 4.67
#